data_AF-A0A813JJL9-F1
#
_entry.id   AF-A0A813JJL9-F1
#
_cell.length_a   1.000
_cell.length_b   1.000
_cell.length_c   1.000
_cell.angle_alpha   90.00
_cell.angle_beta   90.00
_cell.angle_gamma   90.00
#
_symmetry.space_group_name_H-M   'P 1'
#
loop_
_entity.id
_entity.type
_entity.pdbx_description
1 polymer ?
#
loop_
_entity_poly.entity_id
_entity_poly.type
_entity_poly.pdbx_seq_one_letter_code
_entity_poly.pdbx_strand_id
1 'polypeptide(L)'
;VVKIWCVHSTPNFSLPWQRKRQYRSTGSGFCIDTQRRFILTTAHCIEWQTQIKIQCKGSDTNYLGKVVAAGWECDCAVLTVECDEFWQSIDRVILSDQVPALEEPVLCV
;
A
#
# COMPACT_ATOMS: atom_id res chain seq x y z
N VAL A 1 -11.12 -2.17 0.08
CA VAL A 1 -9.83 -2.70 0.59
C VAL A 1 -9.13 -3.45 -0.53
N VAL A 2 -7.82 -3.28 -0.67
CA VAL A 2 -6.97 -3.91 -1.67
C VAL A 2 -5.85 -4.70 -1.01
N LYS A 3 -5.40 -5.76 -1.68
CA LYS A 3 -4.22 -6.50 -1.29
C LYS A 3 -3.02 -5.96 -2.04
N ILE A 4 -1.93 -5.73 -1.33
CA ILE A 4 -0.68 -5.20 -1.87
C ILE A 4 0.35 -6.33 -1.83
N TRP A 5 0.99 -6.56 -2.96
CA TRP A 5 2.10 -7.49 -3.10
C TRP A 5 3.36 -6.67 -3.37
N CYS A 6 4.36 -6.84 -2.51
CA CYS A 6 5.62 -6.13 -2.64
C CYS A 6 6.77 -7.12 -2.81
N VAL A 7 7.67 -6.82 -3.75
CA VAL A 7 8.96 -7.50 -3.86
C VAL A 7 10.01 -6.58 -3.24
N HIS A 8 10.74 -7.10 -2.26
CA HIS A 8 11.75 -6.34 -1.51
C HIS A 8 13.16 -6.74 -1.92
N SER A 9 14.05 -5.76 -2.02
CA SER A 9 15.50 -6.00 -2.14
C SER A 9 16.25 -5.11 -1.16
N THR A 10 16.40 -5.61 0.07
CA THR A 10 17.07 -4.88 1.13
C THR A 10 18.59 -4.79 0.89
N PRO A 11 19.24 -3.68 1.26
CA PRO A 11 20.69 -3.56 1.20
C PRO A 11 21.37 -4.47 2.23
N ASN A 12 22.59 -4.92 1.92
CA ASN A 12 23.45 -5.56 2.90
C ASN A 12 24.34 -4.50 3.57
N PHE A 13 23.98 -4.06 4.78
CA PHE A 13 24.74 -3.04 5.49
C PHE A 13 26.18 -3.46 5.85
N SER A 14 26.45 -4.76 5.96
CA SER A 14 27.80 -5.28 6.18
C SER A 14 28.66 -5.30 4.91
N LEU A 15 28.03 -5.44 3.73
CA LEU A 15 28.68 -5.48 2.43
C LEU A 15 27.92 -4.54 1.47
N PRO A 16 28.16 -3.22 1.51
CA PRO A 16 27.28 -2.21 0.90
C PRO A 16 27.19 -2.29 -0.64
N TRP A 17 28.11 -2.99 -1.30
CA TRP A 17 28.05 -3.30 -2.73
C TRP A 17 27.11 -4.48 -3.07
N GLN A 18 26.56 -5.18 -2.06
CA GLN A 18 25.65 -6.30 -2.24
C GLN A 18 24.22 -5.96 -1.77
N ARG A 19 23.23 -6.51 -2.49
CA ARG A 19 21.84 -6.60 -2.03
C ARG A 19 21.61 -7.96 -1.38
N LYS A 20 20.70 -8.03 -0.42
CA LYS A 20 20.21 -9.31 0.13
C LYS A 20 19.30 -9.99 -0.89
N ARG A 21 19.06 -11.29 -0.68
CA ARG A 21 18.13 -12.09 -1.50
C ARG A 21 16.76 -11.42 -1.53
N GLN A 22 16.20 -11.28 -2.73
CA GLN A 22 14.86 -10.76 -2.90
C GLN A 22 13.82 -11.70 -2.27
N TYR A 23 12.86 -11.11 -1.58
CA TYR A 23 11.72 -11.82 -1.01
C TYR A 23 10.43 -11.05 -1.32
N ARG A 24 9.30 -11.74 -1.16
CA ARG A 24 7.97 -11.18 -1.39
C ARG A 24 7.23 -11.04 -0.07
N SER A 25 6.48 -9.97 0.08
CA SER A 25 5.57 -9.76 1.19
C SER A 25 4.18 -9.38 0.68
N THR A 26 3.21 -9.45 1.58
CA THR A 26 1.86 -8.98 1.35
C THR A 26 1.48 -7.97 2.41
N GLY A 27 0.78 -6.92 1.99
CA GLY A 27 0.16 -5.94 2.85
C GLY A 27 -1.29 -5.67 2.47
N SER A 28 -1.93 -4.82 3.25
CA SER A 28 -3.28 -4.32 2.99
C SER A 28 -3.23 -2.82 2.70
N GLY A 29 -4.21 -2.34 1.95
CA GLY A 29 -4.41 -0.92 1.73
C GLY A 29 -5.84 -0.60 1.39
N PHE A 30 -6.17 0.68 1.33
CA PHE A 30 -7.49 1.14 0.96
C PHE A 30 -7.43 2.45 0.17
N CYS A 31 -8.42 2.65 -0.70
CA CYS A 31 -8.54 3.86 -1.50
C CYS A 31 -9.04 5.01 -0.61
N ILE A 32 -8.33 6.13 -0.62
CA ILE A 32 -8.74 7.37 0.08
C ILE A 32 -9.34 8.40 -0.89
N ASP A 33 -8.91 8.37 -2.15
CA ASP A 33 -9.34 9.32 -3.17
C ASP A 33 -9.26 8.69 -4.56
N THR A 34 -10.40 8.56 -5.24
CA THR A 34 -10.51 8.02 -6.60
C THR A 34 -10.19 9.06 -7.68
N GLN A 35 -10.37 10.35 -7.41
CA GLN A 35 -10.05 11.43 -8.36
C GLN A 35 -8.55 11.65 -8.43
N ARG A 36 -7.89 11.71 -7.26
CA ARG A 36 -6.43 11.84 -7.17
C ARG A 36 -5.69 10.50 -7.27
N ARG A 37 -6.43 9.38 -7.29
CA ARG A 37 -5.90 8.03 -7.45
C ARG A 37 -4.93 7.65 -6.33
N PHE A 38 -5.36 7.82 -5.08
CA PHE A 38 -4.55 7.56 -3.89
C PHE A 38 -5.06 6.36 -3.10
N ILE A 39 -4.14 5.42 -2.86
CA ILE A 39 -4.30 4.28 -1.98
C ILE A 39 -3.37 4.49 -0.79
N LEU A 40 -3.92 4.37 0.41
CA LEU A 40 -3.15 4.40 1.65
C LEU A 40 -2.75 2.98 2.06
N THR A 41 -1.51 2.82 2.49
CA THR A 41 -0.96 1.60 3.07
C THR A 41 0.11 1.96 4.11
N THR A 42 0.72 0.97 4.74
CA THR A 42 1.84 1.19 5.66
C THR A 42 3.16 1.38 4.89
N ALA A 43 4.06 2.20 5.43
CA ALA A 43 5.34 2.46 4.78
C ALA A 43 6.24 1.22 4.78
N HIS A 44 6.27 0.45 5.88
CA HIS A 44 7.07 -0.76 5.97
C HIS A 44 6.67 -1.81 4.91
N CYS A 45 5.40 -1.82 4.48
CA CYS A 45 4.95 -2.74 3.42
C CYS A 45 5.62 -2.45 2.07
N ILE A 46 6.10 -1.23 1.85
CA ILE A 46 6.74 -0.79 0.61
C ILE A 46 8.23 -0.45 0.77
N GLU A 47 8.83 -0.83 1.90
CA GLU A 47 10.25 -0.60 2.19
C GLU A 47 11.15 -1.36 1.21
N TRP A 48 12.16 -0.70 0.65
CA TRP A 48 13.09 -1.31 -0.32
C TRP A 48 12.41 -2.05 -1.48
N GLN A 49 11.22 -1.57 -1.88
CA GLN A 49 10.44 -2.18 -2.95
C GLN A 49 11.18 -2.10 -4.29
N THR A 50 11.17 -3.19 -5.05
CA THR A 50 11.57 -3.22 -6.46
C THR A 50 10.35 -3.24 -7.39
N GLN A 51 9.26 -3.85 -6.93
CA GLN A 51 7.99 -3.88 -7.64
C GLN A 51 6.83 -3.97 -6.65
N ILE A 52 5.80 -3.18 -6.91
CA ILE A 52 4.52 -3.24 -6.19
C ILE A 52 3.42 -3.67 -7.16
N LYS A 53 2.60 -4.64 -6.72
CA LYS A 53 1.38 -5.03 -7.40
C LYS A 53 0.20 -4.88 -6.45
N ILE A 54 -0.92 -4.39 -6.95
CA ILE A 54 -2.13 -4.13 -6.19
C ILE A 54 -3.27 -4.93 -6.79
N GLN A 55 -4.01 -5.62 -5.92
CA GLN A 55 -5.10 -6.50 -6.29
C GLN A 55 -6.38 -6.05 -5.59
N CYS A 56 -7.44 -5.81 -6.36
CA CYS A 56 -8.76 -5.51 -5.83
C CYS A 56 -9.41 -6.74 -5.22
N LYS A 57 -10.22 -6.55 -4.17
CA LYS A 57 -11.02 -7.62 -3.59
C LYS A 57 -12.00 -8.14 -4.65
N GLY A 58 -11.97 -9.45 -4.93
CA GLY A 58 -12.84 -10.10 -5.92
C GLY A 58 -12.31 -10.07 -7.36
N SER A 59 -11.12 -9.53 -7.61
CA SER A 59 -10.44 -9.61 -8.90
C SER A 59 -9.12 -10.38 -8.78
N ASP A 60 -8.84 -11.25 -9.75
CA ASP A 60 -7.55 -11.94 -9.86
C ASP A 60 -6.49 -11.11 -10.61
N THR A 61 -6.89 -9.94 -11.12
CA THR A 61 -6.00 -9.04 -11.84
C THR A 61 -5.09 -8.27 -10.88
N ASN A 62 -3.79 -8.37 -11.13
CA ASN A 62 -2.77 -7.61 -10.42
C ASN A 62 -2.37 -6.39 -11.25
N TYR A 63 -2.56 -5.20 -10.69
CA TYR A 63 -2.19 -3.93 -11.31
C TYR A 63 -0.84 -3.45 -10.79
N LEU A 64 -0.04 -2.81 -11.64
CA LEU A 64 1.25 -2.27 -11.22
C LEU A 64 1.05 -0.96 -10.45
N GLY A 65 1.56 -0.94 -9.21
CA GLY A 65 1.47 0.22 -8.33
C GLY A 65 2.75 1.06 -8.38
N LYS A 66 2.60 2.37 -8.17
CA LYS A 66 3.71 3.33 -8.00
C LYS A 66 3.62 3.99 -6.62
N VAL A 67 4.76 4.25 -6.01
CA VAL A 67 4.84 5.01 -4.75
C VAL A 67 4.76 6.49 -5.08
N VAL A 68 3.78 7.18 -4.51
CA VAL A 68 3.63 8.64 -4.61
C VAL A 68 4.43 9.31 -3.50
N ALA A 69 4.25 8.84 -2.27
CA ALA A 69 4.93 9.35 -1.09
C ALA A 69 5.04 8.26 -0.02
N ALA A 70 6.06 8.37 0.84
CA ALA A 70 6.25 7.50 2.00
C ALA A 70 6.70 8.36 3.19
N GLY A 71 6.01 8.20 4.32
CA GLY A 71 6.34 8.77 5.62
C GLY A 71 6.77 7.66 6.56
N TRP A 72 8.08 7.47 6.72
CA TRP A 72 8.64 6.39 7.53
C TRP A 72 8.39 6.58 9.03
N GLU A 73 8.34 7.82 9.52
CA GLU A 73 8.13 8.13 10.93
C GLU A 73 6.71 7.81 11.40
N CYS A 74 5.71 8.00 10.54
CA CYS A 74 4.31 7.67 10.80
C CYS A 74 3.88 6.31 10.23
N ASP A 75 4.83 5.57 9.65
CA ASP A 75 4.62 4.31 8.96
C ASP A 75 3.47 4.33 7.93
N CYS A 76 3.35 5.42 7.16
CA CYS A 76 2.31 5.58 6.14
C CYS A 76 2.90 5.75 4.74
N ALA A 77 2.27 5.17 3.72
CA ALA A 77 2.64 5.38 2.33
C ALA A 77 1.42 5.52 1.43
N VAL A 78 1.56 6.37 0.41
CA VAL A 78 0.56 6.61 -0.61
C VAL A 78 1.01 5.97 -1.92
N LEU A 79 0.16 5.12 -2.47
CA LEU A 79 0.36 4.44 -3.75
C LEU A 79 -0.66 4.93 -4.78
N THR A 80 -0.29 4.79 -6.05
CA THR A 80 -1.18 5.04 -7.19
C THR A 80 -1.06 3.92 -8.22
N VAL A 81 -2.06 3.81 -9.08
CA VAL A 81 -2.16 2.84 -10.19
C VAL A 81 -2.50 3.62 -11.45
N GLU A 82 -1.74 3.39 -12.51
CA GLU A 82 -1.92 4.11 -13.78
C GLU A 82 -3.15 3.64 -14.56
N CYS A 83 -3.50 2.37 -14.44
CA CYS A 83 -4.63 1.77 -15.15
C CYS A 83 -5.96 2.30 -14.63
N ASP A 84 -6.78 2.86 -15.54
CA ASP A 84 -8.08 3.45 -15.21
C ASP A 84 -9.12 2.40 -14.78
N GLU A 85 -9.03 1.19 -15.32
CA GLU A 85 -9.94 0.07 -15.01
C GLU A 85 -9.90 -0.30 -13.53
N PHE A 86 -8.72 -0.18 -12.90
CA PHE A 86 -8.57 -0.40 -11.46
C PHE A 86 -9.51 0.52 -10.65
N TRP A 87 -9.58 1.80 -11.03
CA TRP A 87 -10.32 2.82 -10.30
C TRP A 87 -11.84 2.74 -10.51
N GLN A 88 -12.30 2.09 -11.57
CA GLN A 88 -13.74 1.87 -11.81
C GLN A 88 -14.34 0.85 -10.83
N SER A 89 -13.51 -0.04 -10.30
CA SER A 89 -13.93 -1.15 -9.44
C SER A 89 -13.78 -0.89 -7.94
N ILE A 90 -13.26 0.28 -7.55
CA ILE A 90 -12.84 0.55 -6.17
C ILE A 90 -13.64 1.70 -5.54
N ASP A 91 -14.24 1.41 -4.39
CA ASP A 91 -14.88 2.44 -3.57
C ASP A 91 -13.84 3.14 -2.68
N ARG A 92 -13.98 4.46 -2.55
CA ARG A 92 -13.18 5.26 -1.61
C ARG A 92 -13.71 5.09 -0.18
N VAL A 93 -12.78 5.06 0.76
CA VAL A 93 -13.09 5.16 2.20
C VAL A 93 -13.15 6.64 2.56
N ILE A 94 -14.20 7.03 3.26
CA ILE A 94 -14.35 8.38 3.81
C ILE A 94 -13.73 8.37 5.21
N LEU A 95 -12.75 9.25 5.41
CA LEU A 95 -12.15 9.45 6.72
C LEU A 95 -13.08 10.30 7.60
N SER A 96 -13.21 9.93 8.86
CA SER A 96 -13.93 10.72 9.86
C SER A 96 -13.06 11.89 10.34
N ASP A 97 -13.67 13.04 10.56
CA ASP A 97 -13.02 14.19 11.20
C ASP A 97 -12.90 14.01 12.73
N GLN A 98 -13.66 13.06 13.30
CA GLN A 98 -13.67 12.75 14.72
C GLN A 98 -12.83 11.53 15.02
N VAL A 99 -12.02 11.63 16.08
CA VAL A 99 -11.29 10.52 16.68
C VAL A 99 -12.25 9.72 17.55
N PRO A 100 -12.23 8.37 17.47
CA PRO A 100 -13.12 7.54 18.29
C PRO A 100 -12.90 7.76 19.78
N ALA A 101 -13.97 7.63 20.55
CA ALA A 101 -13.90 7.71 22.00
C ALA A 101 -13.28 6.43 22.60
N LEU A 102 -12.87 6.51 23.87
CA LEU A 102 -12.46 5.31 24.61
C LEU A 102 -13.62 4.31 24.62
N GLU A 103 -13.32 3.02 24.41
CA GLU A 103 -14.29 1.91 24.39
C GLU A 103 -15.27 1.89 23.20
N GLU A 104 -15.10 2.76 22.20
CA GLU A 104 -15.90 2.69 20.98
C GLU A 104 -15.53 1.44 20.14
N PRO A 105 -16.52 0.68 19.63
CA PRO A 105 -16.22 -0.53 18.86
C PRO A 105 -15.58 -0.19 17.51
N VAL A 106 -14.42 -0.80 17.24
CA VAL A 106 -13.69 -0.67 15.98
C VAL A 106 -13.59 -2.00 15.25
N LEU A 107 -13.65 -1.96 13.92
CA LEU A 107 -13.48 -3.14 13.07
C LEU A 107 -12.25 -2.96 12.18
N CYS A 108 -11.28 -3.86 12.30
CA CYS A 108 -10.14 -3.96 11.40
C CYS A 108 -10.44 -5.04 10.34
N VAL A 109 -10.33 -4.69 9.05
CA VAL A 109 -10.65 -5.55 7.89
C VAL A 109 -9.40 -5.83 7.07
#